data_AF-A0A1G9QIX6-F1
#
_entry.id   AF-A0A1G9QIX6-F1
#
_cell.length_a   1.000
_cell.length_b   1.000
_cell.length_c   1.000
_cell.angle_alpha   90.00
_cell.angle_beta   90.00
_cell.angle_gamma   90.00
#
_symmetry.space_group_name_H-M   'P 1'
#
loop_
_entity.id
_entity.type
_entity.pdbx_description
1 polymer ?
#
loop_
_entity_poly.entity_id
_entity_poly.type
_entity_poly.pdbx_seq_one_letter_code
_entity_poly.pdbx_strand_id
1 'polypeptide(L)'
;MIRFSPRADNNAGVAKREPIDVDALRRDAQGAVLGALARGDDAFDILAAVAPADLAHTLAQDVALLQLAVTALDHACPPGAEPLEYDGLRERYLPEVTFRGRVEHRNSQYALCAAACLRGGLQPDLLSDAGWWQTPLWQYAVYAVVVYSRAAAERLAVPVEEIARRIAARHGLELTT
;
A
#
# COMPACT_ATOMS: atom_id res chain seq x y z
N MET A 1 -44.53 -33.14 42.32
CA MET A 1 -43.13 -32.88 42.73
C MET A 1 -42.34 -32.60 41.46
N ILE A 2 -41.94 -31.35 41.25
CA ILE A 2 -41.35 -30.82 40.01
C ILE A 2 -39.81 -30.91 40.12
N ARG A 3 -39.11 -31.30 39.04
CA ARG A 3 -37.71 -30.91 38.81
C ARG A 3 -37.55 -30.43 37.37
N PHE A 4 -37.62 -29.12 37.19
CA PHE A 4 -37.03 -28.45 36.04
C PHE A 4 -35.53 -28.30 36.30
N SER A 5 -34.70 -28.85 35.42
CA SER A 5 -33.26 -28.53 35.39
C SER A 5 -33.07 -27.16 34.75
N PRO A 6 -32.33 -26.22 35.36
CA PRO A 6 -31.93 -25.01 34.67
C PRO A 6 -30.82 -25.36 33.68
N ARG A 7 -31.06 -25.07 32.39
CA ARG A 7 -30.01 -25.02 31.38
C ARG A 7 -29.14 -23.82 31.75
N ALA A 8 -27.85 -24.05 32.00
CA ALA A 8 -26.90 -22.99 32.24
C ALA A 8 -26.82 -22.11 31.00
N ASP A 9 -27.14 -20.83 31.18
CA ASP A 9 -26.94 -19.78 30.20
C ASP A 9 -25.44 -19.62 30.00
N ASN A 10 -24.89 -20.32 29.01
CA ASN A 10 -23.50 -20.18 28.61
C ASN A 10 -23.37 -18.93 27.73
N ASN A 11 -23.70 -17.76 28.29
CA ASN A 11 -23.32 -16.47 27.72
C ASN A 11 -21.86 -16.23 28.11
N ALA A 12 -20.96 -16.99 27.50
CA ALA A 12 -19.55 -16.67 27.50
C ALA A 12 -19.44 -15.27 26.89
N GLY A 13 -19.14 -14.29 27.75
CA GLY A 13 -18.96 -12.91 27.32
C GLY A 13 -18.02 -12.90 26.14
N VAL A 14 -18.52 -12.46 24.99
CA VAL A 14 -17.67 -12.07 23.87
C VAL A 14 -16.73 -11.03 24.47
N ALA A 15 -15.49 -11.44 24.71
CA ALA A 15 -14.45 -10.53 25.16
C ALA A 15 -14.51 -9.34 24.21
N LYS A 16 -14.77 -8.16 24.77
CA LYS A 16 -14.94 -6.92 24.01
C LYS A 16 -13.62 -6.69 23.28
N ARG A 17 -13.57 -7.11 22.00
CA ARG A 17 -12.37 -7.05 21.17
C ARG A 17 -11.94 -5.59 21.20
N GLU A 18 -10.74 -5.36 21.73
CA GLU A 18 -10.21 -4.01 21.90
C GLU A 18 -10.25 -3.30 20.54
N PRO A 19 -10.71 -2.04 20.46
CA PRO A 19 -10.81 -1.36 19.19
C PRO A 19 -9.43 -1.33 18.53
N ILE A 20 -9.34 -1.89 17.33
CA ILE A 20 -8.11 -1.83 16.54
C ILE A 20 -7.83 -0.36 16.22
N ASP A 21 -6.65 0.14 16.59
CA ASP A 21 -6.19 1.46 16.19
C ASP A 21 -5.77 1.42 14.71
N VAL A 22 -6.73 1.73 13.84
CA VAL A 22 -6.55 1.73 12.38
C VAL A 22 -5.49 2.73 11.94
N ASP A 23 -5.34 3.86 12.64
CA ASP A 23 -4.37 4.89 12.30
C ASP A 23 -2.95 4.45 12.66
N ALA A 24 -2.77 3.76 13.80
CA ALA A 24 -1.50 3.13 14.14
C ALA A 24 -1.11 2.08 13.09
N LEU A 25 -2.02 1.17 12.74
CA LEU A 25 -1.74 0.14 11.72
C LEU A 25 -1.41 0.74 10.34
N ARG A 26 -2.10 1.82 9.95
CA ARG A 26 -1.78 2.57 8.74
C ARG A 26 -0.35 3.10 8.79
N ARG A 27 0.03 3.78 9.89
CA ARG A 27 1.37 4.36 10.06
C ARG A 27 2.44 3.28 10.07
N ASP A 28 2.19 2.13 10.71
CA ASP A 28 3.10 0.99 10.74
C ASP A 28 3.33 0.42 9.34
N ALA A 29 2.27 0.22 8.55
CA ALA A 29 2.40 -0.26 7.17
C ALA A 29 3.17 0.72 6.28
N GLN A 30 2.91 2.03 6.42
CA GLN A 30 3.64 3.06 5.68
C GLN A 30 5.12 3.10 6.09
N GLY A 31 5.40 3.06 7.39
CA GLY A 31 6.75 3.02 7.94
C GLY A 31 7.54 1.79 7.50
N ALA A 32 6.90 0.61 7.47
CA ALA A 32 7.51 -0.62 7.00
C ALA A 32 7.94 -0.53 5.52
N VAL A 33 7.05 -0.04 4.64
CA VAL A 33 7.36 0.14 3.21
C VAL A 33 8.50 1.14 3.03
N LEU A 34 8.42 2.31 3.65
CA LEU A 34 9.40 3.38 3.46
C LEU A 34 10.75 3.03 4.10
N GLY A 35 10.76 2.35 5.24
CA GLY A 35 11.98 1.85 5.86
C GLY A 35 12.69 0.80 5.01
N ALA A 36 11.94 -0.15 4.44
CA ALA A 36 12.49 -1.14 3.51
C ALA A 36 13.02 -0.50 2.23
N LEU A 37 12.26 0.43 1.65
CA LEU A 37 12.68 1.21 0.50
C LEU A 37 13.96 2.03 0.78
N ALA A 38 14.10 2.58 1.99
CA ALA A 38 15.28 3.32 2.41
C ALA A 38 16.53 2.45 2.54
N ARG A 39 16.39 1.20 2.99
CA ARG A 39 17.50 0.23 3.02
C ARG A 39 17.92 -0.27 1.63
N GLY A 40 17.12 0.01 0.61
CA GLY A 40 17.34 -0.49 -0.75
C GLY A 40 16.83 -1.91 -0.96
N ASP A 41 15.91 -2.38 -0.10
CA ASP A 41 15.26 -3.68 -0.22
C ASP A 41 14.53 -3.79 -1.57
N ASP A 42 14.48 -4.99 -2.15
CA ASP A 42 13.75 -5.23 -3.41
C ASP A 42 12.23 -5.30 -3.18
N ALA A 43 11.45 -5.35 -4.26
CA ALA A 43 10.00 -5.37 -4.15
C ALA A 43 9.43 -6.55 -3.33
N PHE A 44 10.09 -7.72 -3.34
CA PHE A 44 9.64 -8.88 -2.57
C PHE A 44 9.97 -8.73 -1.09
N ASP A 45 11.16 -8.22 -0.77
CA ASP A 45 11.57 -7.93 0.60
C ASP A 45 10.70 -6.84 1.23
N ILE A 46 10.35 -5.80 0.45
CA ILE A 46 9.41 -4.75 0.88
C ILE A 46 8.02 -5.36 1.16
N LEU A 47 7.51 -6.24 0.29
CA LEU A 47 6.24 -6.92 0.54
C LEU A 47 6.29 -7.78 1.80
N ALA A 48 7.39 -8.48 2.05
CA ALA A 48 7.56 -9.30 3.25
C ALA A 48 7.65 -8.46 4.53
N ALA A 49 8.23 -7.26 4.45
CA ALA A 49 8.29 -6.30 5.56
C ALA A 49 6.90 -5.75 5.93
N VAL A 50 5.99 -5.64 4.96
CA VAL A 50 4.58 -5.37 5.20
C VAL A 50 3.91 -6.66 5.67
N ALA A 51 4.00 -6.92 6.98
CA ALA A 51 3.16 -7.94 7.60
C ALA A 51 1.69 -7.67 7.18
N PRO A 52 0.89 -8.70 6.87
CA PRO A 52 -0.55 -8.51 6.73
C PRO A 52 -1.04 -7.94 8.07
N ALA A 53 -1.30 -6.64 8.12
CA ALA A 53 -2.07 -6.12 9.23
C ALA A 53 -3.42 -6.84 9.16
N ASP A 54 -4.04 -7.15 10.30
CA ASP A 54 -5.36 -7.79 10.42
C ASP A 54 -6.51 -6.91 9.86
N LEU A 55 -6.22 -6.02 8.92
CA LEU A 55 -7.07 -5.07 8.20
C LEU A 55 -7.81 -5.71 7.03
N ALA A 56 -7.93 -7.05 6.96
CA ALA A 56 -8.47 -7.79 5.81
C ALA A 56 -9.89 -7.38 5.35
N HIS A 57 -10.58 -6.49 6.06
CA HIS A 57 -11.92 -6.00 5.74
C HIS A 57 -12.06 -4.47 5.65
N THR A 58 -10.97 -3.73 5.84
CA THR A 58 -10.94 -2.27 5.76
C THR A 58 -9.85 -1.89 4.79
N LEU A 59 -10.20 -1.33 3.63
CA LEU A 59 -9.29 -0.79 2.59
C LEU A 59 -8.31 0.29 3.11
N ALA A 60 -8.24 0.49 4.43
CA ALA A 60 -7.36 1.41 5.13
C ALA A 60 -5.88 1.20 4.76
N GLN A 61 -5.43 -0.06 4.66
CA GLN A 61 -4.07 -0.39 4.22
C GLN A 61 -3.86 -0.01 2.76
N ASP A 62 -4.78 -0.40 1.88
CA ASP A 62 -4.71 -0.11 0.44
C ASP A 62 -4.65 1.40 0.19
N VAL A 63 -5.52 2.17 0.85
CA VAL A 63 -5.54 3.63 0.75
C VAL A 63 -4.26 4.24 1.32
N ALA A 64 -3.77 3.74 2.47
CA ALA A 64 -2.53 4.24 3.08
C ALA A 64 -1.32 4.11 2.14
N LEU A 65 -1.20 2.96 1.48
CA LEU A 65 -0.12 2.67 0.55
C LEU A 65 -0.28 3.42 -0.77
N LEU A 66 -1.51 3.57 -1.28
CA LEU A 66 -1.77 4.42 -2.43
C LEU A 66 -1.41 5.89 -2.16
N GLN A 67 -1.60 6.39 -0.94
CA GLN A 67 -1.17 7.75 -0.58
C GLN A 67 0.36 7.92 -0.60
N LEU A 68 1.13 6.87 -0.27
CA LEU A 68 2.57 6.89 -0.49
C LEU A 68 2.91 6.95 -1.98
N ALA A 69 2.22 6.14 -2.81
CA ALA A 69 2.42 6.14 -4.25
C ALA A 69 2.08 7.50 -4.90
N VAL A 70 1.02 8.17 -4.43
CA VAL A 70 0.68 9.55 -4.81
C VAL A 70 1.85 10.50 -4.52
N THR A 71 2.44 10.38 -3.32
CA THR A 71 3.54 11.25 -2.91
C THR A 71 4.81 10.99 -3.70
N ALA A 72 5.12 9.72 -3.98
CA ALA A 72 6.21 9.35 -4.87
C ALA A 72 5.99 9.89 -6.29
N LEU A 73 4.75 9.82 -6.81
CA LEU A 73 4.40 10.36 -8.11
C LEU A 73 4.50 11.89 -8.16
N ASP A 74 4.19 12.60 -7.07
CA ASP A 74 4.42 14.05 -6.97
C ASP A 74 5.91 14.40 -7.12
N HIS A 75 6.80 13.59 -6.55
CA HIS A 75 8.25 13.77 -6.73
C HIS A 75 8.71 13.41 -8.15
N ALA A 76 8.15 12.37 -8.76
CA ALA A 76 8.51 11.96 -10.11
C ALA A 76 7.98 12.93 -11.18
N CYS A 77 6.81 13.51 -10.98
CA CYS A 77 6.10 14.34 -11.97
C CYS A 77 5.61 15.65 -11.34
N PRO A 78 6.47 16.57 -10.87
CA PRO A 78 6.00 17.85 -10.35
C PRO A 78 5.20 18.63 -11.43
N PRO A 79 4.36 19.61 -11.05
CA PRO A 79 3.57 20.38 -12.01
C PRO A 79 4.45 20.94 -13.15
N GLY A 80 4.07 20.63 -14.39
CA GLY A 80 4.80 21.03 -15.60
C GLY A 80 5.90 20.07 -16.07
N ALA A 81 6.22 19.02 -15.30
CA ALA A 81 7.10 17.95 -15.77
C ALA A 81 6.42 17.06 -16.81
N GLU A 82 7.22 16.45 -17.69
CA GLU A 82 6.71 15.44 -18.63
C GLU A 82 6.08 14.27 -17.87
N PRO A 83 4.92 13.74 -18.32
CA PRO A 83 4.30 12.58 -17.70
C PRO A 83 5.21 11.34 -17.72
N LEU A 84 4.97 10.39 -16.83
CA LEU A 84 5.51 9.04 -16.97
C LEU A 84 4.67 8.28 -17.99
N GLU A 85 5.31 7.71 -19.01
CA GLU A 85 4.66 6.77 -19.90
C GLU A 85 4.41 5.46 -19.15
N TYR A 86 3.23 4.88 -19.37
CA TYR A 86 2.91 3.59 -18.76
C TYR A 86 3.62 2.42 -19.46
N ASP A 87 3.85 2.54 -20.76
CA ASP A 87 4.52 1.50 -21.55
C ASP A 87 5.96 1.29 -21.05
N GLY A 88 6.34 0.04 -20.80
CA GLY A 88 7.65 -0.34 -20.24
C GLY A 88 7.94 0.13 -18.81
N LEU A 89 7.01 0.85 -18.15
CA LEU A 89 7.25 1.48 -16.86
C LEU A 89 7.61 0.46 -15.76
N ARG A 90 6.88 -0.65 -15.74
CA ARG A 90 7.06 -1.70 -14.72
C ARG A 90 8.29 -2.54 -15.01
N GLU A 91 8.54 -2.85 -16.28
CA GLU A 91 9.71 -3.59 -16.73
C GLU A 91 10.99 -2.82 -16.37
N ARG A 92 10.95 -1.48 -16.47
CA ARG A 92 12.07 -0.61 -16.09
C ARG A 92 12.28 -0.49 -14.58
N TYR A 93 11.21 -0.25 -13.82
CA TYR A 93 11.32 0.11 -12.40
C TYR A 93 10.97 -1.01 -11.42
N LEU A 94 10.54 -2.15 -11.92
CA LEU A 94 10.21 -3.34 -11.14
C LEU A 94 10.70 -4.63 -11.85
N PRO A 95 11.96 -4.67 -12.31
CA PRO A 95 12.48 -5.80 -13.09
C PRO A 95 12.46 -7.14 -12.32
N GLU A 96 12.45 -7.08 -10.99
CA GLU A 96 12.38 -8.27 -10.13
C GLU A 96 11.00 -8.95 -10.14
N VAL A 97 9.91 -8.24 -10.48
CA VAL A 97 8.56 -8.79 -10.44
C VAL A 97 8.11 -9.24 -11.82
N THR A 98 7.84 -10.54 -11.95
CA THR A 98 7.18 -11.10 -13.14
C THR A 98 5.66 -11.19 -12.92
N PHE A 99 4.91 -10.29 -13.55
CA PHE A 99 3.44 -10.36 -13.57
C PHE A 99 2.97 -11.50 -14.49
N ARG A 100 2.15 -12.41 -13.96
CA ARG A 100 1.65 -13.59 -14.67
C ARG A 100 0.22 -13.39 -15.14
N GLY A 101 0.06 -13.39 -16.46
CA GLY A 101 -1.25 -13.37 -17.10
C GLY A 101 -2.01 -12.04 -16.94
N ARG A 102 -3.21 -11.99 -17.53
CA ARG A 102 -3.96 -10.73 -17.68
C ARG A 102 -4.40 -10.11 -16.35
N VAL A 103 -4.67 -10.94 -15.34
CA VAL A 103 -5.19 -10.48 -14.05
C VAL A 103 -4.12 -9.68 -13.30
N GLU A 104 -2.93 -10.26 -13.10
CA GLU A 104 -1.85 -9.56 -12.38
C GLU A 104 -1.40 -8.29 -13.11
N HIS A 105 -1.30 -8.34 -14.45
CA HIS A 105 -1.01 -7.15 -15.23
C HIS A 105 -2.04 -6.06 -15.03
N ARG A 106 -3.34 -6.39 -15.00
CA ARG A 106 -4.42 -5.42 -14.82
C ARG A 106 -4.48 -4.88 -13.40
N ASN A 107 -4.22 -5.71 -12.39
CA ASN A 107 -4.22 -5.28 -10.99
C ASN A 107 -3.08 -4.30 -10.70
N SER A 108 -1.88 -4.60 -11.21
CA SER A 108 -0.74 -3.69 -11.13
C SER A 108 -0.99 -2.39 -11.91
N GLN A 109 -1.57 -2.47 -13.12
CA GLN A 109 -1.97 -1.29 -13.88
C GLN A 109 -2.95 -0.42 -13.09
N TYR A 110 -3.96 -1.06 -12.51
CA TYR A 110 -4.99 -0.38 -11.74
C TYR A 110 -4.39 0.36 -10.54
N ALA A 111 -3.47 -0.24 -9.77
CA ALA A 111 -2.86 0.44 -8.62
C ALA A 111 -2.08 1.71 -9.03
N LEU A 112 -1.33 1.65 -10.14
CA LEU A 112 -0.65 2.82 -10.71
C LEU A 112 -1.66 3.90 -11.13
N CYS A 113 -2.70 3.53 -11.88
CA CYS A 113 -3.74 4.45 -12.31
C CYS A 113 -4.54 5.03 -11.12
N ALA A 114 -4.84 4.24 -10.10
CA ALA A 114 -5.56 4.67 -8.91
C ALA A 114 -4.78 5.74 -8.15
N ALA A 115 -3.46 5.57 -7.98
CA ALA A 115 -2.59 6.60 -7.41
C ALA A 115 -2.56 7.87 -8.28
N ALA A 116 -2.51 7.75 -9.61
CA ALA A 116 -2.59 8.90 -10.50
C ALA A 116 -3.94 9.63 -10.42
N CYS A 117 -5.07 8.90 -10.34
CA CYS A 117 -6.40 9.48 -10.11
C CYS A 117 -6.45 10.25 -8.80
N LEU A 118 -6.00 9.62 -7.70
CA LEU A 118 -5.95 10.25 -6.37
C LEU A 118 -5.13 11.53 -6.38
N ARG A 119 -3.96 11.50 -7.02
CA ARG A 119 -3.10 12.68 -7.22
C ARG A 119 -3.83 13.79 -7.97
N GLY A 120 -4.63 13.44 -8.98
CA GLY A 120 -5.46 14.37 -9.74
C GLY A 120 -6.73 14.85 -9.01
N GLY A 121 -6.97 14.40 -7.77
CA GLY A 121 -8.15 14.75 -6.98
C GLY A 121 -9.38 13.89 -7.23
N LEU A 122 -9.25 12.79 -8.00
CA LEU A 122 -10.32 11.83 -8.24
C LEU A 122 -10.17 10.62 -7.31
N GLN A 123 -11.20 10.35 -6.51
CA GLN A 123 -11.26 9.16 -5.66
C GLN A 123 -11.71 7.94 -6.50
N PRO A 124 -10.88 6.90 -6.68
CA PRO A 124 -11.29 5.65 -7.33
C PRO A 124 -12.20 4.82 -6.41
N ASP A 125 -13.13 4.06 -7.00
CA ASP A 125 -14.01 3.13 -6.27
C ASP A 125 -13.28 1.82 -5.97
N LEU A 126 -12.35 1.88 -5.02
CA LEU A 126 -11.51 0.74 -4.64
C LEU A 126 -12.33 -0.49 -4.24
N LEU A 127 -13.52 -0.32 -3.66
CA LEU A 127 -14.35 -1.43 -3.20
C LEU A 127 -14.97 -2.18 -4.38
N SER A 128 -15.54 -1.47 -5.35
CA SER A 128 -16.09 -2.09 -6.56
C SER A 128 -14.98 -2.64 -7.46
N ASP A 129 -13.92 -1.88 -7.65
CA ASP A 129 -12.90 -2.18 -8.66
C ASP A 129 -11.94 -3.28 -8.23
N ALA A 130 -11.61 -3.36 -6.94
CA ALA A 130 -10.69 -4.35 -6.37
C ALA A 130 -11.34 -5.38 -5.45
N GLY A 131 -12.61 -5.21 -5.05
CA GLY A 131 -13.28 -6.08 -4.08
C GLY A 131 -13.52 -7.53 -4.53
N TRP A 132 -13.31 -7.84 -5.82
CA TRP A 132 -13.44 -9.19 -6.38
C TRP A 132 -12.09 -9.83 -6.74
N TRP A 133 -10.97 -9.17 -6.42
CA TRP A 133 -9.65 -9.71 -6.71
C TRP A 133 -9.29 -10.84 -5.75
N GLN A 134 -8.63 -11.88 -6.27
CA GLN A 134 -8.11 -12.97 -5.43
C GLN A 134 -6.90 -12.53 -4.59
N THR A 135 -6.14 -11.56 -5.09
CA THR A 135 -4.97 -10.99 -4.42
C THR A 135 -5.33 -9.62 -3.83
N PRO A 136 -4.99 -9.34 -2.57
CA PRO A 136 -5.23 -8.04 -1.97
C PRO A 136 -4.59 -6.87 -2.76
N LEU A 137 -5.32 -5.76 -2.90
CA LEU A 137 -4.86 -4.58 -3.65
C LEU A 137 -3.58 -3.96 -3.03
N TRP A 138 -3.40 -4.06 -1.72
CA TRP A 138 -2.23 -3.52 -1.02
C TRP A 138 -0.89 -3.98 -1.62
N GLN A 139 -0.80 -5.22 -2.13
CA GLN A 139 0.44 -5.72 -2.76
C GLN A 139 0.78 -4.92 -4.01
N TYR A 140 -0.23 -4.63 -4.83
CA TYR A 140 -0.07 -3.81 -6.02
C TYR A 140 0.13 -2.33 -5.68
N ALA A 141 -0.40 -1.86 -4.55
CA ALA A 141 -0.10 -0.52 -4.03
C ALA A 141 1.38 -0.40 -3.62
N VAL A 142 1.98 -1.42 -2.98
CA VAL A 142 3.43 -1.47 -2.71
C VAL A 142 4.22 -1.38 -4.02
N TYR A 143 3.86 -2.17 -5.03
CA TYR A 143 4.53 -2.08 -6.34
C TYR A 143 4.43 -0.68 -6.96
N ALA A 144 3.29 0.01 -6.82
CA ALA A 144 3.14 1.38 -7.28
C ALA A 144 4.06 2.36 -6.52
N VAL A 145 4.24 2.18 -5.20
CA VAL A 145 5.20 2.96 -4.40
C VAL A 145 6.62 2.76 -4.93
N VAL A 146 7.04 1.51 -5.16
CA VAL A 146 8.38 1.18 -5.66
C VAL A 146 8.62 1.80 -7.04
N VAL A 147 7.67 1.60 -7.98
CA VAL A 147 7.77 2.13 -9.35
C VAL A 147 7.91 3.66 -9.34
N TYR A 148 7.03 4.37 -8.65
CA TYR A 148 7.08 5.83 -8.63
C TYR A 148 8.28 6.37 -7.84
N SER A 149 8.73 5.68 -6.80
CA SER A 149 9.90 6.11 -6.03
C SER A 149 11.18 5.96 -6.84
N ARG A 150 11.34 4.84 -7.56
CA ARG A 150 12.48 4.63 -8.47
C ARG A 150 12.45 5.60 -9.66
N ALA A 151 11.27 5.87 -10.22
CA ALA A 151 11.10 6.89 -11.26
C ALA A 151 11.45 8.31 -10.75
N ALA A 152 11.05 8.66 -9.52
CA ALA A 152 11.41 9.92 -8.90
C ALA A 152 12.91 10.03 -8.65
N ALA A 153 13.53 8.97 -8.13
CA ALA A 153 14.96 8.89 -7.87
C ALA A 153 15.76 9.12 -9.17
N GLU A 154 15.37 8.45 -10.25
CA GLU A 154 15.99 8.62 -11.57
C GLU A 154 15.87 10.07 -12.08
N ARG A 155 14.65 10.62 -12.10
CA ARG A 155 14.40 11.98 -12.62
C ARG A 155 15.08 13.08 -11.81
N LEU A 156 15.25 12.87 -10.51
CA LEU A 156 15.88 13.82 -9.61
C LEU A 156 17.39 13.56 -9.42
N ALA A 157 17.93 12.49 -10.01
CA ALA A 157 19.32 12.04 -9.85
C ALA A 157 19.74 11.90 -8.37
N VAL A 158 18.88 11.31 -7.55
CA VAL A 158 19.12 11.03 -6.12
C VAL A 158 18.91 9.55 -5.82
N PRO A 159 19.50 8.99 -4.75
CA PRO A 159 19.21 7.61 -4.36
C PRO A 159 17.73 7.43 -3.95
N VAL A 160 17.20 6.23 -4.13
CA VAL A 160 15.83 5.86 -3.71
C VAL A 160 15.61 6.09 -2.21
N GLU A 161 16.65 5.92 -1.40
CA GLU A 161 16.63 6.22 0.03
C GLU A 161 16.21 7.67 0.32
N GLU A 162 16.74 8.63 -0.44
CA GLU A 162 16.39 10.05 -0.28
C GLU A 162 14.92 10.29 -0.63
N ILE A 163 14.39 9.59 -1.63
CA ILE A 163 12.95 9.66 -1.97
C ILE A 163 12.10 9.08 -0.84
N ALA A 164 12.49 7.93 -0.28
CA ALA A 164 11.81 7.32 0.85
C ALA A 164 11.75 8.26 2.07
N ARG A 165 12.87 8.92 2.40
CA ARG A 165 12.96 9.93 3.47
C ARG A 165 12.06 11.14 3.20
N ARG A 166 11.99 11.64 1.96
CA ARG A 166 11.09 12.76 1.58
C ARG A 166 9.62 12.39 1.70
N ILE A 167 9.26 11.18 1.27
CA ILE A 167 7.89 10.67 1.42
C ILE A 167 7.57 10.55 2.91
N ALA A 168 8.44 9.95 3.72
CA ALA A 168 8.23 9.80 5.16
C ALA A 168 8.00 11.16 5.85
N ALA A 169 8.84 12.15 5.56
CA ALA A 169 8.70 13.50 6.10
C ALA A 169 7.34 14.14 5.76
N ARG A 170 6.83 13.95 4.53
CA ARG A 170 5.52 14.46 4.12
C ARG A 170 4.34 13.77 4.81
N HIS A 171 4.53 12.54 5.28
CA HIS A 171 3.55 11.77 6.04
C HIS A 171 3.76 11.87 7.56
N GLY A 172 4.74 12.64 8.03
CA GLY A 172 5.05 12.78 9.46
C GLY A 172 5.57 11.48 10.09
N LEU A 173 6.27 10.65 9.31
CA LEU A 173 6.85 9.39 9.74
C LEU A 173 8.35 9.55 9.96
N GLU A 174 8.84 9.05 11.09
CA GLU A 174 10.28 8.91 11.37
C GLU A 174 10.74 7.53 10.88
N LEU A 175 11.72 7.48 9.97
CA LEU A 175 12.31 6.22 9.52
C LEU A 175 13.44 5.83 10.47
N THR A 176 13.26 4.76 11.23
CA THR A 176 14.34 4.18 12.03
C THR A 176 15.36 3.57 11.07
N THR A 177 16.60 4.07 11.15
CA THR A 177 17.74 3.59 10.35
C THR A 177 18.15 2.18 10.74
#